data_AF-A0A6V7JFQ1-F1
#
_entry.id   AF-A0A6V7JFQ1-F1
#
_cell.length_a   1.000
_cell.length_b   1.000
_cell.length_c   1.000
_cell.angle_alpha   90.00
_cell.angle_beta   90.00
_cell.angle_gamma   90.00
#
_symmetry.space_group_name_H-M   'P 1'
#
loop_
_entity.id
_entity.type
_entity.pdbx_description
1 polymer ?
#
loop_
_entity_poly.entity_id
_entity_poly.type
_entity_poly.pdbx_seq_one_letter_code
_entity_poly.pdbx_strand_id
1 'polypeptide(L)'
;MIMDELENALAQQAPPPVQDDPSLYELPPLIIDGIPTPVEKMTQAQLRAFIPLMLKYSTGRGKPGWGRESTRPPWWPKELPWANVRMDARSEDEKQK
;
A
#
# COMPACT_ATOMS: atom_id res chain seq x y z
N MET A 1 30.02 34.86 2.72
CA MET A 1 30.86 33.99 3.57
C MET A 1 30.85 32.60 2.94
N ILE A 2 31.91 31.78 3.09
CA ILE A 2 32.00 30.47 2.43
C ILE A 2 30.82 29.54 2.80
N MET A 3 30.29 29.68 4.02
CA MET A 3 29.09 28.95 4.46
C MET A 3 27.83 29.29 3.65
N ASP A 4 27.63 30.56 3.29
CA ASP A 4 26.51 31.03 2.48
C ASP A 4 26.55 30.45 1.06
N GLU A 5 27.74 30.40 0.47
CA GLU A 5 27.96 29.80 -0.85
C GLU A 5 27.70 28.29 -0.85
N LEU A 6 28.11 27.61 0.21
CA LEU A 6 27.88 26.17 0.38
C LEU A 6 26.38 25.87 0.55
N GLU A 7 25.68 26.65 1.36
CA GLU A 7 24.25 26.49 1.62
C GLU A 7 23.42 26.75 0.35
N ASN A 8 23.80 27.75 -0.43
CA ASN A 8 23.16 28.06 -1.70
C ASN A 8 23.42 26.99 -2.78
N ALA A 9 24.65 26.46 -2.86
CA ALA A 9 24.98 25.35 -3.75
C ALA A 9 24.21 24.06 -3.38
N LEU A 10 24.05 23.79 -2.07
CA LEU A 10 23.27 22.66 -1.59
C LEU A 10 21.78 22.81 -1.92
N ALA A 11 21.22 24.01 -1.76
CA ALA A 11 19.83 24.31 -2.12
C ALA A 11 19.55 24.13 -3.62
N GLN A 12 20.51 24.47 -4.49
CA GLN A 12 20.39 24.27 -5.95
C GLN A 12 20.46 22.80 -6.38
N GLN A 13 21.14 21.95 -5.61
CA GLN A 13 21.26 20.52 -5.89
C GLN A 13 20.21 19.66 -5.16
N ALA A 14 19.47 20.25 -4.22
CA ALA A 14 18.41 19.53 -3.53
C ALA A 14 17.34 19.09 -4.54
N PRO A 15 16.85 17.83 -4.46
CA PRO A 15 15.68 17.42 -5.22
C PRO A 15 14.54 18.40 -4.95
N PRO A 16 13.70 18.73 -5.96
CA PRO A 16 12.52 19.51 -5.71
C PRO A 16 11.74 18.87 -4.54
N PRO A 17 11.25 19.68 -3.58
CA PRO A 17 10.46 19.15 -2.48
C PRO A 17 9.33 18.30 -3.09
N VAL A 18 9.24 17.05 -2.66
CA VAL A 18 8.15 16.16 -3.06
C VAL A 18 6.85 16.91 -2.80
N GLN A 19 6.13 17.23 -3.87
CA GLN A 19 4.80 17.81 -3.73
C GLN A 19 3.95 16.76 -3.01
N ASP A 20 3.51 17.11 -1.80
CA ASP A 20 2.53 16.33 -1.05
C ASP A 20 1.22 16.42 -1.84
N ASP A 21 1.00 15.50 -2.77
CA ASP A 21 -0.27 15.38 -3.48
C ASP A 21 -1.25 14.70 -2.51
N PRO A 22 -2.22 15.44 -1.94
CA PRO A 22 -3.15 14.88 -0.96
C PRO A 22 -4.02 13.77 -1.57
N SER A 23 -4.17 13.72 -2.89
CA SER A 23 -4.92 12.67 -3.59
C SER A 23 -4.19 11.32 -3.61
N LEU A 24 -2.91 11.28 -3.24
CA LEU A 24 -2.10 10.06 -3.20
C LEU A 24 -2.65 9.02 -2.21
N TYR A 25 -3.39 9.48 -1.20
CA TYR A 25 -4.03 8.63 -0.18
C TYR A 25 -5.52 8.39 -0.45
N GLU A 26 -6.07 8.97 -1.53
CA GLU A 26 -7.48 8.83 -1.90
C GLU A 26 -7.71 7.59 -2.77
N LEU A 27 -8.49 6.64 -2.26
CA LEU A 27 -8.81 5.44 -3.02
C LEU A 27 -9.68 5.77 -4.23
N PRO A 28 -9.39 5.18 -5.41
CA PRO A 28 -10.25 5.36 -6.57
C PRO A 28 -11.63 4.73 -6.31
N PRO A 29 -12.69 5.23 -6.97
CA PRO A 29 -14.02 4.63 -6.87
C PRO A 29 -13.99 3.14 -7.23
N LEU A 30 -14.67 2.34 -6.40
CA LEU A 30 -14.75 0.88 -6.59
C LEU A 30 -15.80 0.57 -7.65
N ILE A 31 -15.38 0.61 -8.91
CA ILE A 31 -16.23 0.32 -10.07
C ILE A 31 -15.71 -0.95 -10.74
N ILE A 32 -16.60 -1.93 -10.92
CA ILE A 32 -16.30 -3.19 -11.59
C ILE A 32 -17.34 -3.36 -12.69
N ASP A 33 -16.87 -3.53 -13.94
CA ASP A 33 -17.73 -3.64 -15.13
C ASP A 33 -18.77 -2.50 -15.26
N GLY A 34 -18.39 -1.29 -14.81
CA GLY A 34 -19.25 -0.11 -14.82
C GLY A 34 -20.24 0.00 -13.64
N ILE A 35 -20.25 -0.98 -12.73
CA ILE A 35 -21.14 -1.01 -11.57
C ILE A 35 -20.36 -0.64 -10.31
N PRO A 36 -20.80 0.37 -9.52
CA PRO A 36 -20.26 0.65 -8.20
C PRO A 36 -20.43 -0.59 -7.30
N THR A 37 -19.33 -1.25 -7.00
CA THR A 37 -19.32 -2.50 -6.26
C THR A 37 -18.66 -2.26 -4.91
N PRO A 38 -19.45 -2.27 -3.81
CA PRO A 38 -18.88 -2.11 -2.47
C PRO A 38 -18.04 -3.35 -2.12
N VAL A 39 -17.07 -3.18 -1.21
CA VAL A 39 -16.09 -4.23 -0.85
C VAL A 39 -16.79 -5.50 -0.37
N GLU A 40 -17.89 -5.37 0.36
CA GLU A 40 -18.69 -6.48 0.90
C GLU A 40 -19.32 -7.36 -0.19
N LYS A 41 -19.46 -6.84 -1.42
CA LYS A 41 -20.02 -7.55 -2.57
C LYS A 41 -18.97 -8.03 -3.56
N MET A 42 -17.69 -7.75 -3.30
CA MET A 42 -16.60 -8.18 -4.17
C MET A 42 -16.37 -9.69 -4.09
N THR A 43 -16.13 -10.31 -5.24
CA THR A 43 -15.67 -11.70 -5.30
C THR A 43 -14.27 -11.83 -4.72
N GLN A 44 -13.85 -13.06 -4.40
CA GLN A 44 -12.50 -13.32 -3.90
C GLN A 44 -11.40 -12.82 -4.86
N ALA A 45 -11.60 -12.96 -6.17
CA ALA A 45 -10.66 -12.48 -7.18
C ALA A 45 -10.54 -10.95 -7.17
N GLN A 46 -11.68 -10.25 -7.02
CA GLN A 46 -11.74 -8.80 -6.94
C GLN A 46 -11.09 -8.30 -5.64
N LEU A 47 -11.35 -8.95 -4.49
CA LEU A 47 -10.69 -8.64 -3.22
C LEU A 47 -9.16 -8.81 -3.30
N ARG A 48 -8.68 -9.85 -3.98
CA ARG A 48 -7.23 -10.06 -4.21
C ARG A 48 -6.60 -8.97 -5.07
N ALA A 49 -7.37 -8.29 -5.92
CA ALA A 49 -6.92 -7.12 -6.67
C ALA A 49 -7.02 -5.83 -5.84
N PHE A 50 -8.05 -5.71 -5.01
CA PHE A 50 -8.33 -4.54 -4.20
C PHE A 50 -7.37 -4.38 -3.00
N ILE A 51 -7.03 -5.45 -2.27
CA ILE A 51 -6.17 -5.34 -1.07
C ILE A 51 -4.80 -4.70 -1.37
N PRO A 52 -4.05 -5.12 -2.42
CA PRO A 52 -2.80 -4.45 -2.78
C PRO A 52 -2.97 -2.97 -3.16
N LEU A 53 -4.10 -2.62 -3.78
CA LEU A 53 -4.44 -1.22 -4.08
C LEU A 53 -4.64 -0.45 -2.77
N MET A 54 -5.45 -0.97 -1.85
CA MET A 54 -5.68 -0.33 -0.56
C MET A 54 -4.39 -0.14 0.25
N LEU A 55 -3.49 -1.12 0.22
CA LEU A 55 -2.16 -1.02 0.83
C LEU A 55 -1.30 0.08 0.20
N LYS A 56 -1.33 0.23 -1.13
CA LYS A 56 -0.58 1.29 -1.80
C LYS A 56 -1.03 2.67 -1.33
N TYR A 57 -2.34 2.91 -1.29
CA TYR A 57 -2.90 4.22 -0.93
C TYR A 57 -2.80 4.49 0.57
N SER A 58 -2.94 3.48 1.44
CA SER A 58 -2.81 3.68 2.90
C SER A 58 -1.38 3.81 3.39
N THR A 59 -0.38 3.30 2.65
CA THR A 59 1.04 3.29 3.08
C THR A 59 1.96 4.15 2.21
N GLY A 60 1.48 4.62 1.05
CA GLY A 60 2.29 5.29 0.03
C GLY A 60 3.31 4.38 -0.68
N ARG A 61 3.31 3.07 -0.42
CA ARG A 61 4.31 2.14 -0.96
C ARG A 61 3.77 1.37 -2.16
N GLY A 62 4.55 1.34 -3.26
CA GLY A 62 4.19 0.56 -4.44
C GLY A 62 4.17 -0.96 -4.23
N LYS A 63 4.98 -1.48 -3.29
CA LYS A 63 5.04 -2.91 -2.93
C LYS A 63 4.81 -3.07 -1.42
N PRO A 64 3.92 -3.97 -0.97
CA PRO A 64 3.65 -4.16 0.46
C PRO A 64 4.86 -4.65 1.27
N GLY A 65 5.72 -5.48 0.67
CA GLY A 65 6.81 -6.14 1.40
C GLY A 65 6.34 -7.33 2.23
N TRP A 66 5.44 -8.14 1.70
CA TRP A 66 4.92 -9.37 2.33
C TRP A 66 6.02 -10.19 3.03
N GLY A 67 5.70 -10.75 4.19
CA GLY A 67 6.61 -11.51 5.04
C GLY A 67 7.56 -10.68 5.90
N ARG A 68 7.70 -9.37 5.63
CA ARG A 68 8.51 -8.46 6.48
C ARG A 68 7.61 -7.74 7.47
N GLU A 69 7.68 -8.13 8.73
CA GLU A 69 6.91 -7.52 9.81
C GLU A 69 7.09 -6.00 9.93
N SER A 70 8.29 -5.47 9.63
CA SER A 70 8.56 -4.03 9.64
C SER A 70 7.80 -3.25 8.55
N THR A 71 7.20 -3.92 7.57
CA THR A 71 6.39 -3.29 6.53
C THR A 71 4.90 -3.57 6.69
N ARG A 72 4.49 -4.34 7.71
CA ARG A 72 3.08 -4.56 8.05
C ARG A 72 2.49 -3.28 8.64
N PRO A 73 1.37 -2.77 8.10
CA PRO A 73 0.74 -1.58 8.65
C PRO A 73 0.04 -1.87 9.99
N PRO A 74 -0.07 -0.90 10.91
CA PRO A 74 -0.65 -1.11 12.25
C PRO A 74 -2.11 -1.56 12.27
N TRP A 75 -2.87 -1.22 11.23
CA TRP A 75 -4.28 -1.59 11.08
C TRP A 75 -4.49 -3.00 10.51
N TRP A 76 -3.43 -3.66 10.03
CA TRP A 76 -3.55 -5.01 9.48
C TRP A 76 -4.07 -5.98 10.55
N PRO A 77 -5.00 -6.88 10.22
CA PRO A 77 -5.54 -7.83 11.20
C PRO A 77 -4.42 -8.64 11.86
N LYS A 78 -4.42 -8.72 13.20
CA LYS A 78 -3.34 -9.35 13.97
C LYS A 78 -3.37 -10.87 13.84
N GLU A 79 -4.55 -11.41 13.62
CA GLU A 79 -4.88 -12.81 13.43
C GLU A 79 -4.57 -13.32 12.02
N LEU A 80 -4.31 -12.41 11.06
CA LEU A 80 -3.94 -12.79 9.70
C LEU A 80 -2.43 -12.63 9.48
N PRO A 81 -1.79 -13.62 8.83
CA PRO A 81 -0.37 -13.51 8.51
C PRO A 81 -0.14 -12.37 7.51
N TRP A 82 1.00 -11.69 7.64
CA TRP A 82 1.47 -10.73 6.63
C TRP A 82 2.04 -11.45 5.42
N ALA A 83 1.16 -12.00 4.59
CA ALA A 83 1.53 -12.83 3.46
C ALA A 83 0.84 -12.38 2.18
N ASN A 84 1.38 -12.82 1.04
CA ASN A 84 0.84 -12.50 -0.27
C ASN A 84 -0.59 -13.08 -0.42
N VAL A 85 -1.59 -12.20 -0.50
CA VAL A 85 -3.01 -12.55 -0.61
C VAL A 85 -3.39 -13.40 -1.84
N ARG A 86 -2.49 -13.52 -2.82
CA ARG A 86 -2.68 -14.40 -3.98
C ARG A 86 -2.34 -15.85 -3.70
N MET A 87 -1.58 -16.13 -2.64
CA MET A 87 -1.21 -17.49 -2.24
C MET A 87 -1.89 -17.80 -0.91
N ASP A 88 -2.42 -19.01 -0.78
CA ASP A 88 -2.91 -19.48 0.52
C ASP A 88 -1.70 -19.82 1.40
N ALA A 89 -1.47 -19.00 2.42
CA ALA A 89 -0.38 -19.18 3.36
C ALA A 89 -0.71 -20.15 4.52
N ARG A 90 -1.95 -20.67 4.56
CA ARG A 90 -2.37 -21.64 5.58
C ARG A 90 -1.67 -22.99 5.36
N SER A 91 -1.35 -23.66 6.45
CA SER A 91 -0.87 -25.04 6.45
C SER A 91 -1.96 -25.99 5.94
N GLU A 92 -1.60 -27.18 5.44
CA GLU A 92 -2.59 -28.15 4.94
C GLU A 92 -3.61 -28.53 6.03
N ASP A 93 -3.18 -28.71 7.27
CA ASP A 93 -4.05 -28.95 8.43
C ASP A 93 -5.08 -27.83 8.65
N GLU A 94 -4.70 -26.57 8.39
CA GLU A 94 -5.59 -25.40 8.55
C GLU A 94 -6.58 -25.25 7.39
N LYS A 95 -6.31 -25.89 6.24
CA LYS A 95 -7.21 -25.89 5.08
C LYS A 95 -8.33 -26.92 5.21
N GLN A 96 -8.11 -28.00 5.97
CA GLN A 96 -9.08 -29.09 6.16
C GLN A 96 -10.08 -28.83 7.30
N LYS A 97 -9.94 -27.71 8.01
CA LYS A 97 -10.78 -27.31 9.13
C LYS A 97 -11.90 -26.37 8.68
#